data_AF-A0A418Q0Z2-F1
#
_entry.id   AF-A0A418Q0Z2-F1
#
_cell.length_a   1.000
_cell.length_b   1.000
_cell.length_c   1.000
_cell.angle_alpha   90.00
_cell.angle_beta   90.00
_cell.angle_gamma   90.00
#
_symmetry.space_group_name_H-M   'P 1'
#
loop_
_entity.id
_entity.type
_entity.pdbx_description
1 polymer ?
#
loop_
_entity_poly.entity_id
_entity_poly.type
_entity_poly.pdbx_seq_one_letter_code
_entity_poly.pdbx_strand_id
1 'polypeptide(L)'
;MLSPLAAQGRALAEESCSACHAIDTAIASPNSNAPLFPVIVNQEGVSSETLSYWLRGAHNYPSEMDFYLDAQKVDALVAYMLTLQDPNYERPVD
;
A
#
# COMPACT_ATOMS: atom_id res chain seq x y z
N MET A 1 -16.69 -6.38 0.92
CA MET A 1 -16.96 -5.11 1.63
C MET A 1 -15.80 -4.86 2.56
N LEU A 2 -15.22 -3.65 2.56
CA LEU A 2 -14.09 -3.32 3.43
C LEU A 2 -14.56 -3.19 4.88
N SER A 3 -13.70 -3.58 5.84
CA SER A 3 -13.90 -3.24 7.25
C SER A 3 -13.79 -1.71 7.45
N PRO A 4 -14.30 -1.15 8.55
CA PRO A 4 -14.15 0.28 8.82
C PRO A 4 -12.69 0.76 8.85
N LEU A 5 -11.76 -0.09 9.31
CA LEU A 5 -10.33 0.22 9.34
C LEU A 5 -9.73 0.20 7.93
N ALA A 6 -10.06 -0.80 7.12
CA ALA A 6 -9.61 -0.88 5.74
C ALA A 6 -10.21 0.25 4.87
N ALA A 7 -11.44 0.70 5.17
CA ALA A 7 -12.03 1.86 4.51
C ALA A 7 -11.27 3.16 4.84
N GLN A 8 -10.85 3.35 6.09
CA GLN A 8 -9.97 4.46 6.48
C GLN A 8 -8.61 4.37 5.78
N GLY A 9 -8.02 3.18 5.71
CA GLY A 9 -6.77 2.95 5.00
C GLY A 9 -6.85 3.27 3.51
N ARG A 10 -7.97 2.89 2.87
CA ARG A 10 -8.23 3.24 1.47
C ARG A 10 -8.33 4.75 1.28
N ALA A 11 -9.09 5.44 2.11
CA ALA A 11 -9.22 6.90 2.03
C ALA A 11 -7.86 7.60 2.21
N LEU A 12 -7.04 7.14 3.15
CA LEU A 12 -5.68 7.65 3.34
C LEU A 12 -4.78 7.36 2.13
N ALA A 13 -4.86 6.17 1.54
CA ALA A 13 -4.11 5.82 0.34
C ALA A 13 -4.54 6.69 -0.87
N GLU A 14 -5.83 6.94 -1.02
CA GLU A 14 -6.39 7.84 -2.04
C GLU A 14 -5.87 9.27 -1.85
N GLU A 15 -5.87 9.79 -0.62
CA GLU A 15 -5.43 11.16 -0.33
C GLU A 15 -3.91 11.36 -0.45
N SER A 16 -3.12 10.42 0.07
CA SER A 16 -1.68 10.65 0.31
C SER A 16 -0.75 9.81 -0.58
N CYS A 17 -1.22 8.68 -1.12
CA CYS A 17 -0.36 7.75 -1.85
C CYS A 17 -0.67 7.71 -3.36
N SER A 18 -1.92 7.99 -3.75
CA SER A 18 -2.40 7.83 -5.14
C SER A 18 -1.76 8.77 -6.16
N ALA A 19 -1.17 9.88 -5.71
CA ALA A 19 -0.45 10.81 -6.57
C ALA A 19 0.77 10.14 -7.25
N CYS A 20 1.35 9.12 -6.60
CA CYS A 20 2.49 8.38 -7.13
C CYS A 20 2.16 6.90 -7.34
N HIS A 21 1.46 6.23 -6.42
CA HIS A 21 1.22 4.79 -6.48
C HIS A 21 -0.14 4.46 -7.10
N ALA A 22 -0.21 3.38 -7.88
CA ALA A 22 -1.50 2.71 -8.06
C ALA A 22 -1.83 1.97 -6.77
N ILE A 23 -2.88 2.41 -6.10
CA ILE A 23 -3.30 1.88 -4.80
C ILE A 23 -4.31 0.74 -4.92
N ASP A 24 -4.80 0.47 -6.13
CA ASP A 24 -5.72 -0.62 -6.45
C ASP A 24 -5.31 -1.32 -7.76
N THR A 25 -6.10 -2.32 -8.19
CA THR A 25 -5.84 -3.12 -9.39
C THR A 25 -6.40 -2.52 -10.68
N ALA A 26 -7.12 -1.40 -10.62
CA ALA A 26 -7.89 -0.87 -11.74
C ALA A 26 -7.15 0.24 -12.52
N ILE A 27 -6.18 0.91 -11.88
CA ILE A 27 -5.46 2.03 -12.47
C ILE A 27 -3.96 1.76 -12.61
N ALA A 28 -3.38 2.24 -13.71
CA ALA A 28 -1.93 2.32 -13.84
C ALA A 28 -1.39 3.37 -12.87
N SER A 29 -0.17 3.15 -12.36
CA SER A 29 0.47 4.13 -11.48
C SER A 29 0.79 5.42 -12.27
N PRO A 30 0.51 6.61 -11.70
CA PRO A 30 0.92 7.88 -12.31
C PRO A 30 2.44 8.06 -12.41
N ASN A 31 3.21 7.34 -11.59
CA ASN A 31 4.66 7.37 -11.56
C ASN A 31 5.21 5.96 -11.80
N SER A 32 5.77 5.69 -12.97
CA SER A 32 6.28 4.36 -13.34
C SER A 32 7.38 3.81 -12.41
N ASN A 33 8.02 4.65 -11.59
CA ASN A 33 9.01 4.22 -10.61
C ASN A 33 8.38 3.84 -9.26
N ALA A 34 7.10 4.15 -9.03
CA ALA A 34 6.39 3.85 -7.80
C ALA A 34 5.67 2.50 -7.96
N PRO A 35 6.03 1.47 -7.18
CA PRO A 35 5.41 0.16 -7.30
C PRO A 35 3.92 0.22 -6.95
N LEU A 36 3.12 -0.61 -7.62
CA LEU A 36 1.70 -0.74 -7.34
C LEU A 36 1.50 -1.42 -5.98
N PHE A 37 0.49 -1.01 -5.21
CA PHE A 37 0.16 -1.67 -3.94
C PHE A 37 -0.10 -3.18 -4.09
N PRO A 38 -0.85 -3.65 -5.11
CA PRO A 38 -0.98 -5.08 -5.39
C PRO A 38 0.36 -5.79 -5.61
N VAL A 39 1.32 -5.14 -6.28
CA VAL A 39 2.67 -5.70 -6.47
C VAL A 39 3.44 -5.77 -5.15
N ILE A 40 3.24 -4.82 -4.24
CA ILE A 40 3.87 -4.84 -2.91
C ILE A 40 3.31 -6.00 -2.09
N VAL A 41 1.99 -6.07 -1.92
CA VAL A 41 1.39 -7.00 -0.94
C VAL A 41 1.43 -8.47 -1.35
N ASN A 42 1.56 -8.75 -2.65
CA ASN A 42 1.67 -10.10 -3.18
C ASN A 42 3.12 -10.60 -3.30
N GLN A 43 4.10 -9.86 -2.78
CA GLN A 43 5.47 -10.36 -2.64
C GLN A 43 5.57 -11.44 -1.55
N GLU A 44 6.46 -12.41 -1.77
CA GLU A 44 6.75 -13.46 -0.79
C GLU A 44 7.22 -12.84 0.54
N GLY A 45 6.67 -13.33 1.66
CA GLY A 45 7.02 -12.86 3.00
C GLY A 45 6.30 -11.57 3.45
N VAL A 46 5.43 -10.99 2.61
CA VAL A 46 4.60 -9.86 3.03
C VAL A 46 3.42 -10.34 3.87
N SER A 47 3.36 -9.86 5.11
CA SER A 47 2.33 -10.12 6.10
C SER A 47 1.94 -8.80 6.77
N SER A 48 0.92 -8.82 7.64
CA SER A 48 0.57 -7.66 8.46
C SER A 48 1.75 -7.14 9.28
N GLU A 49 2.54 -8.04 9.86
CA GLU A 49 3.68 -7.70 10.70
C GLU A 49 4.82 -7.08 9.88
N THR A 50 5.20 -7.71 8.76
CA THR A 50 6.33 -7.22 7.94
C THR A 50 5.96 -5.91 7.22
N LEU A 51 4.71 -5.76 6.77
CA LEU A 51 4.24 -4.52 6.16
C LEU A 51 4.14 -3.38 7.19
N SER A 52 3.64 -3.65 8.40
CA SER A 52 3.59 -2.66 9.49
C SER A 52 4.99 -2.20 9.90
N TYR A 53 5.94 -3.14 10.01
CA TYR A 53 7.33 -2.82 10.30
C TYR A 53 7.94 -1.88 9.24
N TRP A 54 7.73 -2.19 7.96
CA TRP A 54 8.21 -1.35 6.86
C TRP A 54 7.56 0.04 6.88
N LEU A 55 6.23 0.10 7.03
CA LEU A 55 5.47 1.36 7.07
C LEU A 55 5.81 2.27 8.26
N ARG A 56 6.46 1.74 9.31
CA ARG A 56 6.91 2.53 10.46
C ARG A 56 8.35 3.00 10.33
N GLY A 57 9.17 2.28 9.58
CA GLY A 57 10.63 2.46 9.59
C GLY A 57 11.26 2.89 8.27
N ALA A 58 10.62 2.64 7.13
CA ALA A 58 11.25 2.79 5.82
C ALA A 58 10.35 3.41 4.73
N HIS A 59 9.08 3.71 5.04
CA HIS A 59 8.15 4.25 4.04
C HIS A 59 8.51 5.65 3.54
N ASN A 60 9.41 6.35 4.23
CA ASN A 60 9.88 7.67 3.86
C ASN A 60 11.05 7.64 2.84
N TYR A 61 11.29 6.48 2.21
CA TYR A 61 12.24 6.33 1.11
C TYR A 61 11.52 5.94 -0.19
N PRO A 62 11.79 6.63 -1.32
CA PRO A 62 12.74 7.74 -1.49
C PRO A 62 12.21 9.05 -0.88
N SER A 63 13.02 10.12 -0.90
CA SER A 63 12.71 11.41 -0.25
C SER A 63 11.39 12.06 -0.68
N GLU A 64 10.87 11.70 -1.84
CA GLU A 64 9.58 12.12 -2.38
C GLU A 64 8.40 11.54 -1.56
N MET A 65 8.64 10.47 -0.78
CA MET A 65 7.67 9.86 0.14
C MET A 65 7.77 10.42 1.56
N ASP A 66 8.48 11.54 1.78
CA ASP A 66 8.73 12.09 3.12
C ASP A 66 7.49 12.71 3.77
N PHE A 67 6.59 11.86 4.28
CA PHE A 67 5.44 12.25 5.09
C PHE A 67 5.27 11.35 6.32
N TYR A 68 4.61 11.89 7.35
CA TYR A 68 4.47 11.23 8.64
C TYR A 68 3.25 10.29 8.71
N LEU A 69 3.50 9.04 9.06
CA LEU A 69 2.51 8.03 9.42
C LEU A 69 2.59 7.75 10.92
N ASP A 70 1.54 8.12 11.67
CA ASP A 70 1.39 7.65 13.04
C ASP A 70 0.93 6.17 13.07
N ALA A 71 0.94 5.57 14.26
CA ALA A 71 0.59 4.18 14.44
C ALA A 71 -0.81 3.82 13.92
N GLN A 72 -1.80 4.71 14.08
CA GLN A 72 -3.17 4.46 13.64
C GLN A 72 -3.28 4.47 12.12
N LYS A 73 -2.58 5.40 11.46
CA LYS A 73 -2.50 5.47 10.00
C LYS A 73 -1.81 4.25 9.42
N VAL A 74 -0.73 3.78 10.05
CA VAL A 74 -0.06 2.53 9.65
C VAL A 74 -1.04 1.36 9.72
N ASP A 75 -1.73 1.19 10.85
CA ASP A 75 -2.64 0.06 11.02
C ASP A 75 -3.80 0.10 9.99
N ALA A 76 -4.30 1.30 9.68
CA ALA A 76 -5.31 1.49 8.64
C ALA A 76 -4.79 1.13 7.24
N LEU A 77 -3.59 1.61 6.86
CA LEU A 77 -2.96 1.29 5.58
C LEU A 77 -2.69 -0.21 5.44
N VAL A 78 -2.12 -0.85 6.46
CA VAL A 78 -1.89 -2.31 6.46
C VAL A 78 -3.21 -3.04 6.25
N ALA A 79 -4.26 -2.67 7.00
CA ALA A 79 -5.56 -3.31 6.89
C ALA A 79 -6.16 -3.18 5.49
N TYR A 80 -5.97 -2.05 4.82
CA TYR A 80 -6.41 -1.84 3.45
C TYR A 80 -5.55 -2.62 2.44
N MET A 81 -4.24 -2.43 2.48
CA MET A 81 -3.30 -3.01 1.52
C MET A 81 -3.42 -4.54 1.49
N LEU A 82 -3.58 -5.20 2.64
CA LEU A 82 -3.75 -6.66 2.70
C LEU A 82 -5.06 -7.15 2.06
N THR A 83 -6.06 -6.28 1.87
CA THR A 83 -7.27 -6.66 1.10
C THR A 83 -6.98 -6.88 -0.39
N LEU A 84 -5.81 -6.45 -0.87
CA LEU A 84 -5.35 -6.59 -2.25
C LEU A 84 -4.50 -7.84 -2.47
N GLN A 85 -4.27 -8.64 -1.43
CA GLN A 85 -3.61 -9.94 -1.58
C GLN A 85 -4.53 -10.92 -2.33
N ASP A 86 -3.95 -11.63 -3.29
CA ASP A 86 -4.62 -12.66 -4.08
C ASP A 86 -3.70 -13.89 -4.19
N PRO A 87 -4.13 -15.08 -3.74
CA PRO A 87 -3.33 -16.30 -3.88
C PRO A 87 -3.04 -16.69 -5.33
N ASN A 88 -3.79 -16.16 -6.30
CA ASN A 88 -3.57 -16.34 -7.73
C ASN A 88 -3.03 -15.08 -8.39
N TYR A 89 -2.40 -14.18 -7.63
CA TYR A 89 -1.88 -12.93 -8.17
C TYR A 89 -0.89 -13.19 -9.30
N GLU A 90 -1.26 -12.76 -10.50
CA GLU A 90 -0.34 -12.67 -11.64
C GLU A 90 0.21 -11.26 -11.68
N ARG A 91 1.55 -11.15 -11.60
CA ARG A 91 2.22 -9.85 -11.72
C ARG A 91 1.88 -9.26 -13.09
N PRO A 92 1.38 -8.02 -13.17
CA PRO A 92 1.26 -7.31 -14.42
C PRO A 92 2.61 -7.30 -15.14
N VAL A 93 2.59 -7.54 -16.46
CA VAL A 93 3.79 -7.37 -17.28
C VAL A 93 4.09 -5.87 -17.39
N ASP A 94 5.32 -5.51 -17.01
CA ASP A 94 5.84 -4.12 -17.06
C ASP A 94 5.97 -3.60 -18.50
#